data_AF-A0A429BET7-F1
#
_entry.id   AF-A0A429BET7-F1
#
_cell.length_a   1.000
_cell.length_b   1.000
_cell.length_c   1.000
_cell.angle_alpha   90.00
_cell.angle_beta   90.00
_cell.angle_gamma   90.00
#
_symmetry.space_group_name_H-M   'P 1'
#
loop_
_entity.id
_entity.type
_entity.pdbx_description
1 polymer ?
#
loop_
_entity_poly.entity_id
_entity_poly.type
_entity_poly.pdbx_seq_one_letter_code
_entity_poly.pdbx_strand_id
1 'polypeptide(L)'
;MYERQSNPVAWAGRVLAAAVEGTERAPEIDDALELAAHRDRWSRGREVFDRVRASSVAVLDQLDEEQSMVFRLAELVGKLAHNAAGPSPFFDHHAGWQIGPLAVRLATAAHDPAVRTRMAEALGEWPPAEADGSS
;
A
#
# COMPACT_ATOMS: atom_id res chain seq x y z
N MET A 1 -6.47 2.00 -11.90
CA MET A 1 -6.12 3.39 -11.50
C MET A 1 -6.85 3.85 -10.22
N TYR A 2 -6.20 4.59 -9.31
CA TYR A 2 -6.74 5.05 -8.00
C TYR A 2 -8.01 5.92 -8.13
N GLU A 3 -8.04 6.85 -9.08
CA GLU A 3 -9.15 7.81 -9.29
C GLU A 3 -10.49 7.16 -9.65
N ARG A 4 -10.47 5.89 -10.06
CA ARG A 4 -11.65 5.11 -10.43
C ARG A 4 -12.17 4.21 -9.30
N GLN A 5 -11.50 4.19 -8.14
CA GLN A 5 -11.85 3.30 -7.05
C GLN A 5 -12.99 3.86 -6.20
N SER A 6 -14.11 3.13 -6.15
CA SER A 6 -15.26 3.46 -5.28
C SER A 6 -14.96 3.26 -3.79
N ASN A 7 -13.92 2.48 -3.46
CA ASN A 7 -13.43 2.29 -2.09
C ASN A 7 -11.89 2.29 -2.07
N PRO A 8 -11.25 3.48 -1.94
CA PRO A 8 -9.80 3.62 -2.06
C PRO A 8 -9.02 2.90 -0.96
N VAL A 9 -9.55 2.85 0.27
CA VAL A 9 -8.87 2.19 1.40
C VAL A 9 -8.88 0.67 1.23
N ALA A 10 -10.03 0.10 0.85
CA ALA A 10 -10.12 -1.34 0.59
C ALA A 10 -9.26 -1.76 -0.61
N TRP A 11 -9.19 -0.92 -1.65
CA TRP A 11 -8.26 -1.15 -2.77
C TRP A 11 -6.79 -1.13 -2.31
N ALA A 12 -6.38 -0.13 -1.53
CA ALA A 12 -5.04 -0.04 -0.97
C ALA A 12 -4.69 -1.27 -0.11
N GLY A 13 -5.64 -1.76 0.69
CA GLY A 13 -5.50 -2.98 1.48
C GLY A 13 -5.27 -4.23 0.63
N ARG A 14 -5.95 -4.36 -0.52
CA ARG A 14 -5.71 -5.48 -1.46
C ARG A 14 -4.31 -5.42 -2.07
N VAL A 15 -3.84 -4.22 -2.42
CA VAL A 15 -2.47 -4.03 -2.94
C VAL A 15 -1.45 -4.41 -1.86
N LEU A 16 -1.64 -3.97 -0.61
CA LEU A 16 -0.78 -4.37 0.50
C LEU A 16 -0.81 -5.89 0.71
N ALA A 17 -2.00 -6.51 0.71
CA ALA A 17 -2.16 -7.96 0.88
C ALA A 17 -1.41 -8.74 -0.20
N ALA A 18 -1.47 -8.28 -1.46
CA ALA A 18 -0.73 -8.88 -2.56
C ALA A 18 0.80 -8.81 -2.37
N ALA A 19 1.32 -7.80 -1.67
CA ALA A 19 2.74 -7.67 -1.37
C ALA A 19 3.24 -8.69 -0.36
N VAL A 20 2.38 -9.08 0.60
CA VAL A 20 2.81 -9.78 1.81
C VAL A 20 2.20 -11.17 1.96
N GLU A 21 1.40 -11.61 0.99
CA GLU A 21 0.87 -12.97 1.02
C GLU A 21 2.01 -13.98 0.86
N GLY A 22 2.01 -15.00 1.71
CA GLY A 22 3.05 -16.03 1.74
C GLY A 22 4.34 -15.62 2.47
N THR A 23 4.43 -14.40 3.03
CA THR A 23 5.60 -13.94 3.80
C THR A 23 5.27 -13.83 5.29
N GLU A 24 6.31 -13.89 6.14
CA GLU A 24 6.17 -13.52 7.55
C GLU A 24 6.00 -12.00 7.65
N ARG A 25 5.03 -11.56 8.43
CA ARG A 25 4.60 -10.15 8.47
C ARG A 25 4.85 -9.56 9.85
N ALA A 26 5.29 -8.31 9.87
CA ALA A 26 5.32 -7.53 11.10
C ALA A 26 3.88 -7.23 11.57
N PRO A 27 3.62 -7.17 12.89
CA PRO A 27 2.30 -6.87 13.43
C PRO A 27 1.69 -5.57 12.90
N GLU A 28 2.51 -4.56 12.59
CA GLU A 28 2.06 -3.28 12.06
C GLU A 28 1.47 -3.41 10.63
N ILE A 29 1.93 -4.40 9.87
CA ILE A 29 1.37 -4.71 8.55
C ILE A 29 0.00 -5.38 8.71
N ASP A 30 -0.14 -6.28 9.69
CA ASP A 30 -1.42 -6.90 10.01
C ASP A 30 -2.45 -5.84 10.46
N ASP A 31 -2.03 -4.89 11.30
CA ASP A 31 -2.87 -3.76 11.72
C ASP A 31 -3.34 -2.91 10.55
N ALA A 32 -2.48 -2.66 9.55
CA ALA A 32 -2.85 -1.92 8.35
C ALA A 32 -3.83 -2.72 7.46
N LEU A 33 -3.65 -4.02 7.33
CA LEU A 33 -4.58 -4.90 6.61
C LEU A 33 -5.95 -4.96 7.28
N GLU A 34 -5.99 -5.11 8.61
CA GLU A 34 -7.23 -5.12 9.38
C GLU A 34 -7.95 -3.78 9.28
N LEU A 35 -7.21 -2.66 9.37
CA LEU A 35 -7.76 -1.32 9.16
C LEU A 35 -8.40 -1.16 7.78
N ALA A 36 -7.77 -1.68 6.72
CA ALA A 36 -8.31 -1.59 5.37
C ALA A 36 -9.59 -2.43 5.17
N ALA A 37 -9.70 -3.57 5.85
CA ALA A 37 -10.86 -4.46 5.78
C ALA A 37 -12.09 -3.91 6.51
N HIS A 38 -11.91 -3.09 7.55
CA HIS A 38 -12.97 -2.68 8.47
C HIS A 38 -13.21 -1.17 8.47
N ARG A 39 -14.24 -0.72 7.75
CA ARG A 39 -14.59 0.70 7.62
C ARG A 39 -14.86 1.40 8.95
N ASP A 40 -15.46 0.69 9.90
CA ASP A 40 -15.71 1.15 11.27
C ASP A 40 -14.43 1.52 12.03
N ARG A 41 -13.27 1.01 11.59
CA ARG A 41 -11.96 1.26 12.21
C ARG A 41 -11.18 2.40 11.59
N TRP A 42 -11.65 2.98 10.48
CA TRP A 42 -10.88 4.00 9.74
C TRP A 42 -10.53 5.25 10.56
N SER A 43 -11.30 5.56 11.60
CA SER A 43 -10.98 6.62 12.57
C SER A 43 -9.63 6.41 13.27
N ARG A 44 -9.16 5.16 13.38
CA ARG A 44 -7.85 4.79 13.92
C ARG A 44 -6.71 4.91 12.89
N GLY A 45 -6.99 5.35 11.66
CA GLY A 45 -5.97 5.38 10.61
C GLY A 45 -4.72 6.20 10.96
N ARG A 46 -4.87 7.27 11.75
CA ARG A 46 -3.72 8.06 12.23
C ARG A 46 -2.84 7.26 13.19
N GLU A 47 -3.45 6.54 14.12
CA GLU A 47 -2.76 5.68 15.09
C GLU A 47 -1.97 4.57 14.39
N VAL A 48 -2.59 3.90 13.42
CA VAL A 48 -1.93 2.85 12.62
C VAL A 48 -0.79 3.44 11.78
N PHE A 49 -1.01 4.57 11.11
CA PHE A 49 0.05 5.27 10.36
C PHE A 49 1.27 5.59 11.23
N ASP A 50 1.06 6.18 12.41
CA ASP A 50 2.15 6.57 13.30
C ASP A 50 2.92 5.34 13.83
N ARG A 51 2.23 4.22 14.11
CA ARG A 51 2.86 2.96 14.54
C ARG A 51 3.67 2.29 13.43
N VAL A 52 3.14 2.20 12.21
CA VAL A 52 3.87 1.67 11.05
C VAL A 52 5.12 2.50 10.80
N ARG A 53 5.00 3.84 10.83
CA ARG A 53 6.12 4.76 10.64
C ARG A 53 7.18 4.67 11.73
N ALA A 54 6.77 4.55 12.99
CA ALA A 54 7.71 4.39 14.09
C ALA A 54 8.50 3.09 13.96
N SER A 55 7.83 2.00 13.56
CA SER A 55 8.44 0.70 13.38
C SER A 55 9.39 0.69 12.18
N SER A 56 8.99 1.25 11.04
CA SER A 56 9.86 1.34 9.86
C SER A 56 11.13 2.14 10.14
N VAL A 57 11.04 3.23 10.91
CA VAL A 57 12.21 4.01 11.35
C VAL A 57 13.11 3.21 12.30
N ALA A 58 12.53 2.42 13.21
CA ALA A 58 13.29 1.64 14.19
C ALA A 58 14.14 0.55 13.55
N VAL A 59 13.71 0.01 12.40
CA VAL A 59 14.43 -1.06 11.68
C VAL A 59 14.96 -0.61 10.31
N LEU A 60 15.00 0.69 10.02
CA LEU A 60 15.26 1.23 8.68
C LEU A 60 16.55 0.69 8.04
N ASP A 61 17.62 0.58 8.82
CA ASP A 61 18.92 0.09 8.34
C ASP A 61 18.96 -1.43 8.09
N GLN A 62 17.92 -2.16 8.50
CA GLN A 62 17.79 -3.61 8.36
C GLN A 62 16.79 -4.00 7.27
N LEU A 63 15.96 -3.05 6.81
CA LEU A 63 14.98 -3.33 5.78
C LEU A 63 15.65 -3.39 4.42
N ASP A 64 15.38 -4.47 3.68
CA ASP A 64 15.65 -4.46 2.24
C ASP A 64 14.70 -3.51 1.49
N GLU A 65 14.91 -3.34 0.19
CA GLU A 65 14.09 -2.45 -0.62
C GLU A 65 12.62 -2.91 -0.66
N GLU A 66 12.38 -4.23 -0.72
CA GLU A 66 11.05 -4.82 -0.79
C GLU A 66 10.27 -4.55 0.50
N GLN A 67 10.88 -4.84 1.66
CA GLN A 67 10.32 -4.59 2.98
C GLN A 67 10.08 -3.09 3.21
N SER A 68 11.01 -2.23 2.79
CA SER A 68 10.84 -0.77 2.85
C SER A 68 9.60 -0.31 2.07
N MET A 69 9.37 -0.88 0.88
CA MET A 69 8.19 -0.58 0.08
C MET A 69 6.89 -1.14 0.69
N VAL A 70 6.94 -2.31 1.34
CA VAL A 70 5.81 -2.89 2.09
C VAL A 70 5.40 -1.97 3.25
N PHE A 71 6.35 -1.53 4.07
CA PHE A 71 6.08 -0.58 5.15
C PHE A 71 5.49 0.72 4.60
N ARG A 72 6.02 1.21 3.48
CA ARG A 72 5.47 2.40 2.83
C ARG A 72 4.04 2.20 2.32
N LEU A 73 3.68 1.02 1.78
CA LEU A 73 2.29 0.71 1.40
C LEU A 73 1.38 0.72 2.64
N ALA A 74 1.82 0.13 3.75
CA ALA A 74 1.06 0.13 5.00
C ALA A 74 0.84 1.55 5.57
N GLU A 75 1.86 2.42 5.50
CA GLU A 75 1.70 3.84 5.83
C GLU A 75 0.61 4.50 4.96
N LEU A 76 0.62 4.27 3.65
CA LEU A 76 -0.37 4.85 2.74
C LEU A 76 -1.78 4.36 3.04
N VAL A 77 -1.95 3.09 3.43
CA VAL A 77 -3.24 2.55 3.89
C VAL A 77 -3.74 3.31 5.13
N GLY A 78 -2.89 3.47 6.16
CA GLY A 78 -3.24 4.21 7.38
C GLY A 78 -3.63 5.66 7.08
N LYS A 79 -2.88 6.32 6.21
CA LYS A 79 -3.15 7.70 5.77
C LYS A 79 -4.47 7.81 5.01
N LEU A 80 -4.75 6.89 4.08
CA LEU A 80 -6.02 6.87 3.34
C LEU A 80 -7.22 6.63 4.27
N ALA A 81 -7.10 5.69 5.21
CA ALA A 81 -8.14 5.42 6.20
C ALA A 81 -8.42 6.64 7.09
N HIS A 82 -7.38 7.27 7.62
CA HIS A 82 -7.51 8.49 8.42
C HIS A 82 -8.24 9.59 7.66
N ASN A 83 -7.80 9.84 6.42
CA ASN A 83 -8.42 10.83 5.57
C ASN A 83 -9.89 10.50 5.37
N ALA A 84 -10.20 9.26 4.99
CA ALA A 84 -11.55 8.75 4.74
C ALA A 84 -12.48 8.70 5.97
N ALA A 85 -11.97 8.95 7.18
CA ALA A 85 -12.76 9.01 8.42
C ALA A 85 -13.06 10.44 8.92
N GLY A 86 -12.37 11.47 8.40
CA GLY A 86 -12.57 12.88 8.79
C GLY A 86 -13.85 13.53 8.24
N PRO A 87 -14.17 14.80 8.59
CA PRO A 87 -15.25 15.54 7.94
C PRO A 87 -14.87 15.88 6.49
N SER A 88 -15.84 15.78 5.58
CA SER A 88 -15.70 16.16 4.16
C SER A 88 -15.22 17.62 4.00
N PRO A 89 -14.36 17.95 3.02
CA PRO A 89 -13.93 17.16 1.88
C PRO A 89 -12.78 16.21 2.22
N PHE A 90 -13.10 14.92 2.14
CA PHE A 90 -12.12 13.86 2.00
C PHE A 90 -11.27 14.18 0.78
N PHE A 91 -9.95 14.23 0.90
CA PHE A 91 -8.98 13.71 -0.07
C PHE A 91 -7.65 14.48 0.02
N ASP A 92 -6.65 13.84 0.62
CA ASP A 92 -5.28 14.00 0.14
C ASP A 92 -5.09 13.04 -1.05
N HIS A 93 -5.40 13.52 -2.26
CA HIS A 93 -5.25 12.77 -3.51
C HIS A 93 -3.83 12.20 -3.68
N HIS A 94 -2.82 12.81 -3.06
CA HIS A 94 -1.43 12.40 -3.20
C HIS A 94 -1.17 11.01 -2.62
N ALA A 95 -1.79 10.65 -1.50
CA ALA A 95 -1.54 9.35 -0.87
C ALA A 95 -1.98 8.18 -1.77
N GLY A 96 -3.14 8.32 -2.43
CA GLY A 96 -3.64 7.30 -3.34
C GLY A 96 -2.85 7.16 -4.64
N TRP A 97 -2.36 8.29 -5.18
CA TRP A 97 -1.51 8.28 -6.37
C TRP A 97 -0.15 7.60 -6.13
N GLN A 98 0.34 7.56 -4.89
CA GLN A 98 1.60 6.89 -4.57
C GLN A 98 1.51 5.36 -4.59
N ILE A 99 0.32 4.77 -4.36
CA ILE A 99 0.17 3.32 -4.22
C ILE A 99 0.47 2.59 -5.54
N GLY A 100 -0.06 3.07 -6.67
CA GLY A 100 0.11 2.42 -7.97
C GLY A 100 1.58 2.30 -8.39
N PRO A 101 2.33 3.42 -8.49
CA PRO A 101 3.75 3.40 -8.81
C PRO A 101 4.59 2.59 -7.81
N LEU A 102 4.25 2.66 -6.52
CA LEU A 102 4.95 1.89 -5.49
C LEU A 102 4.73 0.38 -5.66
N ALA A 103 3.51 -0.05 -5.96
CA ALA A 103 3.19 -1.45 -6.22
C ALA A 103 3.89 -2.00 -7.47
N VAL A 104 4.01 -1.18 -8.52
CA VAL A 104 4.73 -1.55 -9.75
C VAL A 104 6.22 -1.72 -9.47
N ARG A 105 6.82 -0.78 -8.71
CA ARG A 105 8.21 -0.88 -8.28
C ARG A 105 8.46 -2.12 -7.43
N LEU A 106 7.58 -2.37 -6.45
CA LEU A 106 7.66 -3.56 -5.60
C LEU A 106 7.61 -4.84 -6.43
N ALA A 107 6.64 -4.97 -7.33
CA ALA A 107 6.52 -6.14 -8.20
C ALA A 107 7.69 -6.33 -9.18
N THR A 108 8.45 -5.27 -9.48
CA THR A 108 9.63 -5.34 -10.34
C THR A 108 10.87 -5.76 -9.55
N ALA A 109 10.96 -5.33 -8.29
CA ALA A 109 12.05 -5.64 -7.38
C ALA A 109 11.86 -6.97 -6.62
N ALA A 110 10.62 -7.48 -6.54
CA ALA A 110 10.29 -8.65 -5.73
C ALA A 110 11.01 -9.90 -6.22
N HIS A 111 11.56 -10.65 -5.27
CA HIS A 111 12.26 -11.91 -5.55
C HIS A 111 11.30 -13.03 -5.94
N ASP A 112 10.08 -13.01 -5.40
CA ASP A 112 9.02 -13.97 -5.73
C ASP A 112 8.26 -13.53 -7.00
N PRO A 113 8.33 -14.29 -8.11
CA PRO A 113 7.61 -13.98 -9.33
C PRO A 113 6.09 -13.92 -9.14
N ALA A 114 5.54 -14.62 -8.14
CA ALA A 114 4.10 -14.60 -7.87
C ALA A 114 3.63 -13.25 -7.30
N VAL A 115 4.50 -12.45 -6.66
CA VAL A 115 4.18 -11.09 -6.21
C VAL A 115 3.74 -10.22 -7.39
N ARG A 116 4.42 -10.34 -8.54
CA ARG A 116 4.07 -9.58 -9.74
C ARG A 116 2.66 -9.88 -10.23
N THR A 117 2.29 -11.17 -10.29
CA THR A 117 0.94 -11.58 -10.72
C THR A 117 -0.12 -11.05 -9.76
N ARG A 118 0.07 -11.24 -8.45
CA ARG A 118 -0.85 -10.76 -7.41
C ARG A 118 -1.00 -9.24 -7.44
N MET A 119 0.10 -8.52 -7.63
CA MET A 119 0.08 -7.07 -7.76
C MET A 119 -0.70 -6.61 -8.99
N ALA A 120 -0.54 -7.30 -10.12
CA ALA A 120 -1.27 -6.97 -11.34
C ALA A 120 -2.78 -7.15 -11.16
N GLU A 121 -3.19 -8.24 -10.51
CA GLU A 121 -4.58 -8.49 -10.15
C GLU A 121 -5.13 -7.43 -9.19
N ALA A 122 -4.36 -7.06 -8.16
CA ALA A 122 -4.77 -6.07 -7.16
C ALA A 122 -4.89 -4.64 -7.74
N LEU A 123 -4.02 -4.27 -8.67
CA LEU A 123 -4.06 -2.97 -9.36
C LEU A 123 -5.18 -2.90 -10.40
N GLY A 124 -5.58 -4.03 -10.97
CA GLY A 124 -6.64 -4.17 -12.00
C GLY A 124 -6.25 -3.68 -13.40
N GLU A 125 -5.31 -2.73 -13.50
CA GLU A 125 -4.67 -2.31 -14.74
C GLU A 125 -3.16 -2.19 -14.46
N TRP A 126 -2.35 -2.97 -15.16
CA TRP A 126 -0.90 -2.79 -15.17
C TRP A 126 -0.56 -1.57 -16.03
N PRO A 127 0.38 -0.69 -15.64
CA PRO A 127 0.87 0.30 -16.59
C PRO A 127 1.41 -0.42 -17.84
N PRO A 128 1.20 0.13 -19.05
CA PRO A 128 1.85 -0.42 -20.23
C PRO A 128 3.35 -0.51 -19.94
N ALA A 129 3.99 -1.62 -20.35
CA ALA A 129 5.45 -1.67 -20.37
C ALA A 129 5.90 -0.39 -21.07
N GLU A 130 6.77 0.39 -20.41
CA GLU A 130 7.34 1.57 -21.06
C GLU A 130 7.82 1.09 -22.43
N ALA A 131 7.20 1.62 -23.49
CA ALA A 131 7.69 1.38 -24.83
C ALA A 131 9.11 1.92 -24.78
N ASP A 132 10.09 1.00 -24.81
CA ASP A 132 11.49 1.33 -24.96
C ASP A 132 11.55 2.45 -25.99
N GLY A 133 11.96 3.63 -25.53
CA GLY A 133 12.22 4.79 -26.35
C GLY A 133 13.38 4.46 -27.27
N SER A 134 13.11 3.67 -28.30
CA SER A 134 13.94 3.56 -29.48
C SER A 134 13.66 4.79 -30.32
N SER A 135 14.55 5.78 -30.21
CA SER A 135 14.83 6.75 -31.27
C SER A 135 16.26 7.26 -31.10
#